data_AF-A0A1Y6EKY5-F1
#
_entry.id   AF-A0A1Y6EKY5-F1
#
_cell.length_a   1.000
_cell.length_b   1.000
_cell.length_c   1.000
_cell.angle_alpha   90.00
_cell.angle_beta   90.00
_cell.angle_gamma   90.00
#
_symmetry.space_group_name_H-M   'P 1'
#
loop_
_entity.id
_entity.type
_entity.pdbx_description
1 polymer ?
#
loop_
_entity_poly.entity_id
_entity_poly.type
_entity_poly.pdbx_seq_one_letter_code
_entity_poly.pdbx_strand_id
1 'polypeptide(L)'
;MSENDASSGPQLEPWFSETPKPRRRPEAETVPIEALSGVDFSNDTSPMITAPTEQLSVEQQEQPWFERDIDAQSEASGTEGEAAVAASAEPAERPNARRRRLRRTSLAVLGGARPDAIEGAPGDRQAYSSMALILMFTATVAALSMAFALGMVFHADWFWFIPVGIFWGAGIFAIDRALTIQLSNTKGAWKTTFAVVPRVLLAAILGTVISTPVTLQIFAPEISAQILVMEAEARTSFANQLASDPILSTEDSVRAAIASNQAIIDKSDAVDPMTDPTYAAAKKAEDAALADLNAKTAAWQSEANGTGGTGQFGAGAVTAVAKEAVDAAQTVYDQAQKATAAALATAQPALTSQLKDSKTTAEAALTKAQADLATIEQRKSDFQAQNDAAVSSSDGISNRLTALDRLSKESPSAGLAHVMVFLLFFAIELLPVIIKLLRNLGNKESVHDETAREHDRTEIARVRQQFALERDQALLDAQITSGRLATLRQLAEHEEELALATGKERNVGLDDRVRSKSQDFFDEWDREQTAQRRR
;
A
#
# COMPACT_ATOMS: atom_id res chain seq x y z
N MET A 1 -12.77 -61.71 34.84
CA MET A 1 -12.99 -60.80 35.98
C MET A 1 -12.48 -59.44 35.52
N SER A 2 -13.41 -58.55 35.14
CA SER A 2 -13.31 -57.10 34.81
C SER A 2 -12.44 -56.73 33.57
N GLU A 3 -13.00 -56.32 32.42
CA GLU A 3 -13.51 -54.96 32.04
C GLU A 3 -12.39 -53.90 31.96
N ASN A 4 -12.35 -52.88 31.09
CA ASN A 4 -13.12 -52.43 29.94
C ASN A 4 -12.30 -51.31 29.23
N ASP A 5 -12.79 -50.93 28.05
CA ASP A 5 -12.36 -49.91 27.08
C ASP A 5 -12.15 -48.44 27.51
N ALA A 6 -11.65 -47.65 26.54
CA ALA A 6 -11.95 -46.25 26.17
C ALA A 6 -10.77 -45.27 26.31
N SER A 7 -10.16 -44.80 25.21
CA SER A 7 -10.62 -43.79 24.22
C SER A 7 -10.70 -42.37 24.79
N SER A 8 -9.67 -41.58 24.48
CA SER A 8 -9.52 -40.17 24.83
C SER A 8 -9.78 -39.30 23.59
N GLY A 9 -11.02 -38.81 23.46
CA GLY A 9 -11.38 -37.70 22.57
C GLY A 9 -11.53 -36.39 23.36
N PRO A 10 -11.30 -35.22 22.75
CA PRO A 10 -11.37 -33.94 23.45
C PRO A 10 -12.83 -33.50 23.67
N GLN A 11 -13.13 -33.07 24.89
CA GLN A 11 -14.42 -32.52 25.29
C GLN A 11 -14.64 -31.13 24.66
N LEU A 12 -15.80 -30.96 24.02
CA LEU A 12 -16.33 -29.66 23.58
C LEU A 12 -17.07 -29.02 24.77
N GLU A 13 -16.60 -27.87 25.24
CA GLU A 13 -17.34 -27.03 26.20
C GLU A 13 -18.40 -26.17 25.49
N PRO A 14 -19.57 -25.94 26.12
CA PRO A 14 -20.61 -25.06 25.60
C PRO A 14 -20.28 -23.58 25.85
N TRP A 15 -20.57 -22.75 24.84
CA TRP A 15 -20.43 -21.30 24.85
C TRP A 15 -21.36 -20.59 25.86
N PHE A 16 -20.89 -19.41 26.30
CA PHE A 16 -21.54 -18.32 27.05
C PHE A 16 -21.40 -18.33 28.59
N SER A 17 -20.37 -17.64 29.12
CA SER A 17 -20.52 -16.73 30.27
C SER A 17 -19.24 -15.95 30.61
N GLU A 18 -18.80 -15.00 29.77
CA GLU A 18 -17.87 -13.96 30.23
C GLU A 18 -18.26 -12.58 29.66
N THR A 19 -18.89 -11.77 30.52
CA THR A 19 -19.04 -10.33 30.31
C THR A 19 -17.78 -9.62 30.80
N PRO A 20 -17.17 -8.69 30.02
CA PRO A 20 -16.05 -7.91 30.52
C PRO A 20 -16.56 -6.85 31.52
N LYS A 21 -15.94 -6.80 32.71
CA LYS A 21 -16.17 -5.77 33.74
C LYS A 21 -15.98 -4.34 33.16
N PRO A 22 -16.84 -3.36 33.52
CA PRO A 22 -16.61 -1.97 33.17
C PRO A 22 -15.45 -1.39 33.98
N ARG A 23 -14.48 -0.75 33.29
CA ARG A 23 -13.42 0.07 33.92
C ARG A 23 -14.04 1.30 34.56
N ARG A 24 -13.71 1.56 35.83
CA ARG A 24 -14.09 2.74 36.60
C ARG A 24 -13.61 4.03 35.91
N ARG A 25 -14.51 5.00 35.72
CA ARG A 25 -14.20 6.40 35.40
C ARG A 25 -13.95 7.15 36.72
N PRO A 26 -12.96 8.04 36.82
CA PRO A 26 -12.75 8.81 38.05
C PRO A 26 -13.88 9.83 38.25
N GLU A 27 -14.29 9.97 39.51
CA GLU A 27 -15.38 10.80 40.01
C GLU A 27 -15.12 12.29 39.71
N ALA A 28 -16.13 12.97 39.15
CA ALA A 28 -16.18 14.43 39.11
C ALA A 28 -16.85 14.92 40.39
N GLU A 29 -16.12 15.78 41.09
CA GLU A 29 -16.45 16.41 42.36
C GLU A 29 -17.73 17.26 42.24
N THR A 30 -18.78 16.85 42.97
CA THR A 30 -20.02 17.63 43.13
C THR A 30 -19.83 18.67 44.23
N VAL A 31 -20.01 19.96 43.91
CA VAL A 31 -20.20 21.04 44.89
C VAL A 31 -21.68 21.46 44.85
N PRO A 32 -22.38 21.59 45.99
CA PRO A 32 -23.83 21.78 46.02
C PRO A 32 -24.26 23.24 45.84
N ILE A 33 -25.50 23.38 45.35
CA ILE A 33 -26.26 24.62 45.17
C ILE A 33 -27.02 24.95 46.46
N GLU A 34 -26.94 26.21 46.90
CA GLU A 34 -27.92 26.97 47.70
C GLU A 34 -27.43 28.43 47.68
N ALA A 35 -28.21 29.52 47.61
CA ALA A 35 -29.64 29.73 47.53
C ALA A 35 -29.87 31.22 47.16
N LEU A 36 -31.14 31.54 46.84
CA LEU A 36 -31.77 32.88 46.85
C LEU A 36 -31.37 33.81 45.69
N SER A 37 -32.24 34.58 45.05
CA SER A 37 -33.69 34.75 45.02
C SER A 37 -33.91 35.97 44.13
N GLY A 38 -34.92 35.97 43.27
CA GLY A 38 -35.63 37.21 42.98
C GLY A 38 -35.64 37.70 41.53
N VAL A 39 -36.89 37.78 41.06
CA VAL A 39 -37.45 38.85 40.22
C VAL A 39 -37.35 38.64 38.71
N ASP A 40 -38.38 39.16 38.08
CA ASP A 40 -39.16 38.63 36.98
C ASP A 40 -39.32 39.74 35.92
N PHE A 41 -39.75 39.33 34.72
CA PHE A 41 -40.35 40.11 33.62
C PHE A 41 -39.54 41.09 32.72
N SER A 42 -39.60 40.74 31.43
CA SER A 42 -39.98 41.55 30.24
C SER A 42 -39.07 42.64 29.65
N ASN A 43 -38.94 42.58 28.30
CA ASN A 43 -38.82 43.65 27.30
C ASN A 43 -38.56 45.08 27.79
N ASP A 44 -37.57 45.78 27.25
CA ASP A 44 -37.71 46.63 26.04
C ASP A 44 -36.39 47.38 25.72
N THR A 45 -36.26 47.71 24.43
CA THR A 45 -35.46 48.73 23.71
C THR A 45 -34.47 49.69 24.42
N SER A 46 -33.33 49.91 23.74
CA SER A 46 -32.31 50.98 23.92
C SER A 46 -32.88 52.41 23.86
N PRO A 47 -32.19 53.47 24.36
CA PRO A 47 -31.01 54.07 23.70
C PRO A 47 -29.92 54.70 24.62
N MET A 48 -28.87 55.22 23.97
CA MET A 48 -27.69 55.95 24.48
C MET A 48 -27.96 57.09 25.49
N ILE A 49 -26.97 57.41 26.34
CA ILE A 49 -26.13 58.65 26.34
C ILE A 49 -25.37 58.88 27.68
N THR A 50 -24.10 59.31 27.55
CA THR A 50 -23.19 60.08 28.45
C THR A 50 -22.41 59.47 29.63
N ALA A 51 -21.09 59.72 29.55
CA ALA A 51 -20.06 59.70 30.59
C ALA A 51 -20.18 60.87 31.59
N PRO A 52 -19.26 60.95 32.59
CA PRO A 52 -18.22 61.99 32.48
C PRO A 52 -16.80 61.58 32.94
N THR A 53 -15.91 62.53 32.64
CA THR A 53 -14.44 62.58 32.52
C THR A 53 -13.72 63.07 33.80
N GLU A 54 -12.45 62.67 34.02
CA GLU A 54 -11.26 63.50 34.43
C GLU A 54 -10.12 62.59 34.95
N GLN A 55 -8.98 62.44 34.24
CA GLN A 55 -7.76 63.26 34.16
C GLN A 55 -6.70 62.97 35.26
N LEU A 56 -5.49 62.52 34.86
CA LEU A 56 -4.21 63.25 35.05
C LEU A 56 -2.95 62.48 34.52
N SER A 57 -2.21 63.19 33.65
CA SER A 57 -0.73 63.22 33.39
C SER A 57 0.01 61.92 32.99
N VAL A 58 0.54 61.72 31.77
CA VAL A 58 1.55 62.44 30.95
C VAL A 58 2.97 62.44 31.53
N GLU A 59 3.84 61.63 30.93
CA GLU A 59 5.26 61.99 30.73
C GLU A 59 5.73 61.42 29.38
N GLN A 60 6.00 62.33 28.45
CA GLN A 60 6.39 62.08 27.08
C GLN A 60 7.53 63.06 26.79
N GLN A 61 8.72 62.53 26.52
CA GLN A 61 9.90 63.32 26.17
C GLN A 61 10.24 63.06 24.70
N GLU A 62 9.61 63.83 23.83
CA GLU A 62 10.17 64.17 22.52
C GLU A 62 11.03 65.43 22.69
N GLN A 63 12.04 65.63 21.85
CA GLN A 63 12.19 66.86 21.03
C GLN A 63 13.45 66.78 20.13
N PRO A 64 13.48 67.55 19.01
CA PRO A 64 13.97 67.03 17.73
C PRO A 64 14.90 68.01 16.97
N TRP A 65 15.15 67.69 15.69
CA TRP A 65 15.59 68.52 14.55
C TRP A 65 17.07 68.94 14.38
N PHE A 66 17.51 68.72 13.13
CA PHE A 66 18.63 69.31 12.42
C PHE A 66 18.32 70.76 12.03
N GLU A 67 19.28 71.67 12.23
CA GLU A 67 19.37 72.93 11.48
C GLU A 67 20.85 73.32 11.28
N ARG A 68 21.10 74.06 10.19
CA ARG A 68 22.36 74.43 9.53
C ARG A 68 23.39 75.24 10.34
N ASP A 69 24.64 74.97 9.97
CA ASP A 69 25.77 75.86 9.63
C ASP A 69 26.19 77.10 10.47
N ILE A 70 27.52 77.24 10.52
CA ILE A 70 28.37 78.47 10.53
C ILE A 70 28.99 78.92 11.88
N ASP A 71 30.33 78.82 11.85
CA ASP A 71 31.41 79.59 12.50
C ASP A 71 31.56 79.67 14.02
N ALA A 72 32.69 79.12 14.51
CA ALA A 72 33.67 79.92 15.23
C ALA A 72 35.07 79.28 15.13
N GLN A 73 36.02 80.11 14.71
CA GLN A 73 37.44 79.86 14.47
C GLN A 73 38.21 79.47 15.75
N SER A 74 39.24 78.62 15.60
CA SER A 74 40.54 78.93 16.19
C SER A 74 41.69 78.19 15.47
N GLU A 75 42.48 79.01 14.78
CA GLU A 75 43.95 78.97 14.67
C GLU A 75 44.65 77.92 13.79
N ALA A 76 45.50 78.50 12.94
CA ALA A 76 46.33 77.87 11.94
C ALA A 76 47.79 77.82 12.39
N SER A 77 48.46 76.70 12.07
CA SER A 77 49.88 76.61 11.70
C SER A 77 50.04 75.17 11.16
N GLY A 78 50.29 74.90 9.88
CA GLY A 78 51.37 75.39 9.05
C GLY A 78 52.38 74.25 8.90
N THR A 79 52.39 73.59 7.74
CA THR A 79 53.56 73.12 6.95
C THR A 79 53.10 72.20 5.81
N GLU A 80 53.52 72.55 4.60
CA GLU A 80 53.39 71.78 3.36
C GLU A 80 54.24 70.50 3.39
N GLY A 81 53.87 69.48 2.61
CA GLY A 81 54.75 68.34 2.35
C GLY A 81 54.10 67.09 1.75
N GLU A 82 54.15 67.01 0.42
CA GLU A 82 54.43 65.79 -0.38
C GLU A 82 53.43 64.64 -0.55
N ALA A 83 53.45 64.14 -1.79
CA ALA A 83 52.56 63.18 -2.41
C ALA A 83 52.81 61.72 -1.99
N ALA A 84 51.75 60.89 -1.99
CA ALA A 84 51.87 59.47 -2.32
C ALA A 84 50.51 58.85 -2.70
N VAL A 85 50.48 58.27 -3.90
CA VAL A 85 49.44 57.38 -4.42
C VAL A 85 49.38 56.12 -3.56
N ALA A 86 48.24 55.83 -2.93
CA ALA A 86 48.01 54.57 -2.22
C ALA A 86 46.80 53.84 -2.83
N ALA A 87 47.09 52.67 -3.38
CA ALA A 87 46.12 51.71 -3.91
C ALA A 87 45.04 51.38 -2.87
N SER A 88 43.78 51.52 -3.26
CA SER A 88 42.62 51.18 -2.44
C SER A 88 42.52 49.67 -2.23
N ALA A 89 43.01 49.20 -1.09
CA ALA A 89 42.67 47.89 -0.55
C ALA A 89 41.26 47.95 0.06
N GLU A 90 40.37 47.02 -0.32
CA GLU A 90 39.05 46.88 0.29
C GLU A 90 39.17 46.62 1.81
N PRO A 91 38.26 47.17 2.63
CA PRO A 91 38.30 46.95 4.07
C PRO A 91 37.89 45.51 4.40
N ALA A 92 38.77 44.80 5.13
CA ALA A 92 38.55 43.42 5.55
C ALA A 92 37.29 43.27 6.42
N GLU A 93 36.27 42.58 5.89
CA GLU A 93 35.02 42.26 6.60
C GLU A 93 35.29 41.33 7.81
N ARG A 94 34.67 41.64 8.96
CA ARG A 94 34.78 40.83 10.19
C ARG A 94 34.23 39.41 9.97
N PRO A 95 34.89 38.33 10.48
CA PRO A 95 34.55 36.93 10.17
C PRO A 95 33.11 36.52 10.53
N ASN A 96 32.50 37.16 11.53
CA ASN A 96 31.11 36.90 11.94
C ASN A 96 30.07 37.47 10.97
N ALA A 97 30.38 38.59 10.28
CA ALA A 97 29.51 39.15 9.26
C ALA A 97 29.48 38.24 8.02
N ARG A 98 30.65 37.69 7.64
CA ARG A 98 30.81 36.75 6.53
C ARG A 98 30.05 35.44 6.75
N ARG A 99 30.14 34.82 7.94
CA ARG A 99 29.37 33.60 8.29
C ARG A 99 27.85 33.84 8.28
N ARG A 100 27.38 35.01 8.74
CA ARG A 100 25.95 35.35 8.77
C ARG A 100 25.41 35.71 7.38
N ARG A 101 26.22 36.33 6.51
CA ARG A 101 25.92 36.53 5.08
C ARG A 101 25.82 35.20 4.34
N LEU A 102 26.79 34.29 4.51
CA LEU A 102 26.82 32.96 3.89
C LEU A 102 25.58 32.11 4.25
N ARG A 103 25.17 32.10 5.52
CA ARG A 103 23.95 31.39 5.97
C ARG A 103 22.64 31.99 5.43
N ARG A 104 22.61 33.28 5.10
CA ARG A 104 21.44 33.94 4.51
C ARG A 104 21.40 33.77 2.99
N THR A 105 22.55 33.64 2.33
CA THR A 105 22.62 33.27 0.91
C THR A 105 22.24 31.81 0.68
N SER A 106 22.65 30.90 1.57
CA SER A 106 22.41 29.46 1.41
C SER A 106 20.93 29.09 1.33
N LEU A 107 20.07 29.77 2.09
CA LEU A 107 18.62 29.51 2.04
C LEU A 107 18.00 29.96 0.72
N ALA A 108 18.40 31.12 0.18
CA ALA A 108 17.95 31.57 -1.14
C ALA A 108 18.41 30.63 -2.27
N VAL A 109 19.63 30.08 -2.16
CA VAL A 109 20.17 29.10 -3.14
C VAL A 109 19.41 27.77 -3.12
N LEU A 110 18.93 27.34 -1.94
CA LEU A 110 18.04 26.19 -1.82
C LEU A 110 16.71 26.43 -2.55
N GLY A 111 16.19 27.66 -2.50
CA GLY A 111 14.99 28.10 -3.23
C GLY A 111 15.19 28.33 -4.73
N GLY A 112 16.38 28.03 -5.26
CA GLY A 112 16.69 28.12 -6.69
C GLY A 112 17.31 29.44 -7.13
N ALA A 113 17.78 30.29 -6.19
CA ALA A 113 18.55 31.48 -6.55
C ALA A 113 19.96 31.12 -7.03
N ARG A 114 20.46 31.89 -7.99
CA ARG A 114 21.85 31.83 -8.43
C ARG A 114 22.75 32.53 -7.40
N PRO A 115 23.80 31.86 -6.88
CA PRO A 115 24.65 32.44 -5.83
C PRO A 115 25.34 33.74 -6.24
N ASP A 116 25.77 33.83 -7.50
CA ASP A 116 26.40 34.98 -8.14
C ASP A 116 25.44 36.16 -8.33
N ALA A 117 24.21 35.88 -8.76
CA ALA A 117 23.22 36.92 -9.05
C ALA A 117 22.49 37.46 -7.80
N ILE A 118 22.27 36.61 -6.79
CA ILE A 118 21.49 36.99 -5.60
C ILE A 118 22.23 37.98 -4.68
N GLU A 119 23.55 38.09 -4.81
CA GLU A 119 24.35 39.08 -4.07
C GLU A 119 24.08 40.52 -4.56
N GLY A 120 23.81 40.70 -5.85
CA GLY A 120 23.38 41.97 -6.45
C GLY A 120 21.91 42.31 -6.24
N ALA A 121 21.09 41.36 -5.77
CA ALA A 121 19.63 41.50 -5.69
C ALA A 121 19.07 41.24 -4.27
N PRO A 122 19.35 42.09 -3.28
CA PRO A 122 18.92 41.88 -1.89
C PRO A 122 17.38 41.88 -1.71
N GLY A 123 16.65 42.60 -2.58
CA GLY A 123 15.17 42.63 -2.57
C GLY A 123 14.53 41.30 -2.97
N ASP A 124 15.20 40.52 -3.81
CA ASP A 124 14.67 39.22 -4.28
C ASP A 124 15.00 38.08 -3.32
N ARG A 125 15.98 38.27 -2.42
CA ARG A 125 16.42 37.25 -1.46
C ARG A 125 15.29 36.73 -0.60
N GLN A 126 14.36 37.59 -0.17
CA GLN A 126 13.22 37.17 0.65
C GLN A 126 12.32 36.19 -0.12
N ALA A 127 12.04 36.46 -1.39
CA ALA A 127 11.20 35.61 -2.23
C ALA A 127 11.83 34.23 -2.51
N TYR A 128 13.15 34.18 -2.76
CA TYR A 128 13.85 32.90 -2.91
C TYR A 128 14.01 32.15 -1.59
N SER A 129 14.15 32.86 -0.46
CA SER A 129 14.19 32.23 0.87
C SER A 129 12.82 31.65 1.26
N SER A 130 11.72 32.32 0.94
CA SER A 130 10.37 31.78 1.14
C SER A 130 10.10 30.58 0.23
N MET A 131 10.59 30.62 -1.02
CA MET A 131 10.52 29.47 -1.93
C MET A 131 11.23 28.26 -1.34
N ALA A 132 12.42 28.44 -0.78
CA ALA A 132 13.17 27.37 -0.13
C ALA A 132 12.40 26.74 1.04
N LEU A 133 11.77 27.57 1.88
CA LEU A 133 10.98 27.09 3.02
C LEU A 133 9.78 26.24 2.57
N ILE A 134 9.09 26.66 1.51
CA ILE A 134 7.97 25.92 0.94
C ILE A 134 8.44 24.56 0.39
N LEU A 135 9.54 24.55 -0.37
CA LEU A 135 10.13 23.31 -0.89
C LEU A 135 10.60 22.35 0.23
N MET A 136 11.13 22.88 1.33
CA MET A 136 11.50 22.07 2.50
C MET A 136 10.27 21.52 3.21
N PHE A 137 9.18 22.30 3.27
CA PHE A 137 7.93 21.88 3.87
C PHE A 137 7.28 20.74 3.07
N THR A 138 7.18 20.87 1.73
CA THR A 138 6.65 19.81 0.85
C THR A 138 7.48 18.53 0.97
N ALA A 139 8.80 18.65 0.94
CA ALA A 139 9.71 17.52 1.13
C ALA A 139 9.56 16.82 2.49
N THR A 140 9.34 17.58 3.57
CA THR A 140 9.15 17.02 4.92
C THR A 140 7.84 16.27 5.03
N VAL A 141 6.75 16.85 4.50
CA VAL A 141 5.44 16.20 4.43
C VAL A 141 5.53 14.90 3.62
N ALA A 142 6.18 14.92 2.47
CA ALA A 142 6.39 13.73 1.65
C ALA A 142 7.21 12.65 2.37
N ALA A 143 8.24 13.03 3.13
CA ALA A 143 9.04 12.12 3.93
C ALA A 143 8.22 11.43 5.03
N LEU A 144 7.42 12.20 5.78
CA LEU A 144 6.54 11.68 6.82
C LEU A 144 5.46 10.77 6.23
N SER A 145 4.86 11.19 5.10
CA SER A 145 3.86 10.42 4.37
C SER A 145 4.41 9.05 3.92
N MET A 146 5.62 9.02 3.36
CA MET A 146 6.28 7.77 2.95
C MET A 146 6.62 6.86 4.15
N ALA A 147 7.17 7.43 5.24
CA ALA A 147 7.48 6.64 6.44
C ALA A 147 6.22 6.00 7.04
N PHE A 148 5.12 6.75 7.08
CA PHE A 148 3.83 6.25 7.54
C PHE A 148 3.21 5.22 6.58
N ALA A 149 3.28 5.47 5.27
CA ALA A 149 2.81 4.52 4.25
C ALA A 149 3.52 3.17 4.37
N LEU A 150 4.84 3.17 4.54
CA LEU A 150 5.62 1.94 4.75
C LEU A 150 5.29 1.27 6.09
N GLY A 151 5.04 2.06 7.15
CA GLY A 151 4.55 1.53 8.43
C GLY A 151 3.24 0.74 8.28
N MET A 152 2.29 1.27 7.49
CA MET A 152 1.04 0.56 7.20
C MET A 152 1.24 -0.69 6.34
N VAL A 153 2.11 -0.64 5.33
CA VAL A 153 2.34 -1.78 4.42
C VAL A 153 3.03 -2.93 5.13
N PHE A 154 4.03 -2.63 5.98
CA PHE A 154 4.82 -3.65 6.67
C PHE A 154 4.30 -4.00 8.06
N HIS A 155 3.18 -3.42 8.51
CA HIS A 155 2.63 -3.63 9.85
C HIS A 155 3.68 -3.40 10.96
N ALA A 156 4.54 -2.40 10.76
CA ALA A 156 5.65 -2.08 11.64
C ALA A 156 5.59 -0.60 12.04
N ASP A 157 6.21 -0.26 13.17
CA ASP A 157 6.19 1.11 13.64
C ASP A 157 6.88 2.06 12.64
N TRP A 158 6.23 3.19 12.35
CA TRP A 158 6.65 4.16 11.33
C TRP A 158 8.09 4.70 11.54
N PHE A 159 8.61 4.68 12.77
CA PHE A 159 9.92 5.23 13.08
C PHE A 159 11.07 4.45 12.42
N TRP A 160 10.89 3.16 12.13
CA TRP A 160 11.87 2.36 11.40
C TRP A 160 12.05 2.82 9.95
N PHE A 161 11.03 3.46 9.38
CA PHE A 161 11.03 3.93 7.99
C PHE A 161 11.45 5.39 7.83
N ILE A 162 11.81 6.10 8.91
CA ILE A 162 12.29 7.49 8.85
C ILE A 162 13.47 7.66 7.86
N PRO A 163 14.51 6.80 7.84
CA PRO A 163 15.62 6.95 6.89
C PRO A 163 15.16 6.86 5.43
N VAL A 164 14.22 5.95 5.14
CA VAL A 164 13.63 5.77 3.81
C VAL A 164 12.78 6.99 3.43
N GLY A 165 11.99 7.49 4.38
CA GLY A 165 11.22 8.72 4.23
C GLY A 165 12.10 9.92 3.93
N ILE A 166 13.21 10.10 4.64
CA ILE A 166 14.18 11.19 4.39
C ILE A 166 14.77 11.09 2.98
N PHE A 167 15.17 9.89 2.55
CA PHE A 167 15.67 9.67 1.19
C PHE A 167 14.62 10.05 0.14
N TRP A 168 13.37 9.63 0.34
CA TRP A 168 12.26 9.97 -0.55
C TRP A 168 11.98 11.48 -0.59
N GLY A 169 11.89 12.11 0.58
CA GLY A 169 11.69 13.56 0.70
C GLY A 169 12.80 14.37 0.05
N ALA A 170 14.07 13.91 0.13
CA ALA A 170 15.18 14.52 -0.59
C ALA A 170 15.01 14.40 -2.12
N GLY A 171 14.45 13.29 -2.62
CA GLY A 171 14.08 13.12 -4.02
C GLY A 171 13.00 14.12 -4.46
N ILE A 172 11.92 14.26 -3.69
CA ILE A 172 10.87 15.26 -3.95
C ILE A 172 11.44 16.67 -3.93
N PHE A 173 12.26 17.01 -2.94
CA PHE A 173 12.95 18.29 -2.87
C PHE A 173 13.78 18.58 -4.13
N ALA A 174 14.53 17.59 -4.63
CA ALA A 174 15.36 17.74 -5.81
C ALA A 174 14.52 17.96 -7.09
N ILE A 175 13.43 17.20 -7.27
CA ILE A 175 12.52 17.33 -8.40
C ILE A 175 11.81 18.68 -8.37
N ASP A 176 11.22 19.03 -7.23
CA ASP A 176 10.51 20.29 -7.06
C ASP A 176 11.42 21.50 -7.29
N ARG A 177 12.63 21.44 -6.73
CA ARG A 177 13.65 22.47 -6.96
C ARG A 177 14.04 22.57 -8.44
N ALA A 178 14.26 21.45 -9.13
CA ALA A 178 14.59 21.48 -10.56
C ALA A 178 13.47 22.15 -11.37
N LEU A 179 12.23 21.75 -11.14
CA LEU A 179 11.04 22.28 -11.83
C LEU A 179 10.79 23.75 -11.54
N THR A 180 11.06 24.21 -10.30
CA THR A 180 11.01 25.64 -10.02
C THR A 180 12.05 26.37 -10.86
N ILE A 181 13.32 25.94 -10.87
CA ILE A 181 14.40 26.64 -11.59
C ILE A 181 14.11 26.75 -13.10
N GLN A 182 13.52 25.74 -13.75
CA GLN A 182 13.21 25.80 -15.18
C GLN A 182 12.23 26.91 -15.59
N LEU A 183 11.40 27.42 -14.66
CA LEU A 183 10.34 28.38 -14.98
C LEU A 183 10.84 29.84 -15.13
N SER A 184 12.12 30.13 -14.90
CA SER A 184 12.65 31.52 -14.89
C SER A 184 12.98 32.11 -16.27
N ASN A 185 12.85 31.35 -17.37
CA ASN A 185 13.33 31.77 -18.69
C ASN A 185 12.26 31.88 -19.80
N THR A 186 10.96 31.78 -19.48
CA THR A 186 9.88 31.79 -20.49
C THR A 186 9.19 33.15 -20.59
N LYS A 187 9.43 33.88 -21.70
CA LYS A 187 8.70 35.11 -22.04
C LYS A 187 7.40 34.81 -22.78
N GLY A 188 6.28 35.37 -22.31
CA GLY A 188 4.96 35.34 -22.96
C GLY A 188 3.96 34.39 -22.31
N ALA A 189 2.73 34.87 -22.11
CA ALA A 189 1.68 34.18 -21.34
C ALA A 189 1.41 32.73 -21.82
N TRP A 190 1.36 32.49 -23.14
CA TRP A 190 1.17 31.14 -23.69
C TRP A 190 2.30 30.17 -23.34
N LYS A 191 3.56 30.63 -23.40
CA LYS A 191 4.74 29.82 -23.08
C LYS A 191 4.83 29.57 -21.57
N THR A 192 4.43 30.55 -20.75
CA THR A 192 4.35 30.40 -19.30
C THR A 192 3.29 29.37 -18.91
N THR A 193 2.09 29.40 -19.51
CA THR A 193 1.04 28.41 -19.24
C THR A 193 1.50 26.99 -19.58
N PHE A 194 2.09 26.77 -20.77
CA PHE A 194 2.58 25.44 -21.15
C PHE A 194 3.73 24.95 -20.26
N ALA A 195 4.57 25.85 -19.76
CA ALA A 195 5.65 25.51 -18.83
C ALA A 195 5.16 25.13 -17.42
N VAL A 196 3.97 25.60 -17.02
CA VAL A 196 3.35 25.30 -15.71
C VAL A 196 2.60 23.97 -15.71
N VAL A 197 2.04 23.55 -16.85
CA VAL A 197 1.23 22.31 -16.95
C VAL A 197 1.93 21.06 -16.41
N PRO A 198 3.20 20.75 -16.77
CA PRO A 198 3.89 19.58 -16.23
C PRO A 198 3.98 19.59 -14.71
N ARG A 199 4.10 20.78 -14.11
CA ARG A 199 4.17 20.94 -12.65
C ARG A 199 2.82 20.78 -11.98
N VAL A 200 1.74 21.29 -12.57
CA VAL A 200 0.38 21.09 -12.05
C VAL A 200 0.00 19.60 -12.09
N LEU A 201 0.36 18.91 -13.17
CA LEU A 201 0.15 17.47 -13.29
C LEU A 201 0.94 16.68 -12.25
N LEU A 202 2.21 17.01 -12.05
CA LEU A 202 3.03 16.38 -11.01
C LEU A 202 2.47 16.67 -9.60
N ALA A 203 2.04 17.91 -9.33
CA ALA A 203 1.42 18.28 -8.06
C ALA A 203 0.11 17.52 -7.81
N ALA A 204 -0.69 17.25 -8.85
CA ALA A 204 -1.88 16.41 -8.73
C ALA A 204 -1.51 14.97 -8.35
N ILE A 205 -0.51 14.38 -9.01
CA ILE A 205 -0.03 13.02 -8.70
C ILE A 205 0.50 12.95 -7.27
N LEU A 206 1.43 13.84 -6.91
CA LEU A 206 2.02 13.86 -5.57
C LEU A 206 0.97 14.18 -4.50
N GLY A 207 0.05 15.11 -4.76
CA GLY A 207 -1.06 15.42 -3.88
C GLY A 207 -1.93 14.20 -3.59
N THR A 208 -2.29 13.41 -4.60
CA THR A 208 -3.04 12.15 -4.42
C THR A 208 -2.25 11.12 -3.60
N VAL A 209 -0.99 10.91 -3.95
CA VAL A 209 -0.13 9.91 -3.30
C VAL A 209 0.14 10.28 -1.84
N ILE A 210 0.39 11.55 -1.54
CA ILE A 210 0.70 12.04 -0.20
C ILE A 210 -0.57 12.11 0.67
N SER A 211 -1.71 12.51 0.08
CA SER A 211 -2.97 12.68 0.83
C SER A 211 -3.61 11.35 1.25
N THR A 212 -3.41 10.27 0.49
CA THR A 212 -3.99 8.95 0.81
C THR A 212 -3.60 8.45 2.22
N PRO A 213 -2.31 8.27 2.55
CA PRO A 213 -1.90 7.80 3.87
C PRO A 213 -2.34 8.76 5.00
N VAL A 214 -2.27 10.07 4.77
CA VAL A 214 -2.70 11.06 5.76
C VAL A 214 -4.21 10.98 6.01
N THR A 215 -5.01 10.81 4.96
CA THR A 215 -6.46 10.64 5.06
C THR A 215 -6.80 9.40 5.87
N LEU A 216 -6.15 8.26 5.57
CA LEU A 216 -6.39 7.00 6.29
C LEU A 216 -6.09 7.14 7.79
N GLN A 217 -5.13 7.98 8.17
CA GLN A 217 -4.79 8.23 9.56
C GLN A 217 -5.76 9.18 10.26
N ILE A 218 -6.17 10.26 9.58
CA ILE A 218 -7.13 11.22 10.14
C ILE A 218 -8.47 10.54 10.42
N PHE A 219 -8.92 9.68 9.51
CA PHE A 219 -10.18 8.94 9.62
C PHE A 219 -10.01 7.53 10.19
N ALA A 220 -8.91 7.25 10.89
CA ALA A 220 -8.66 5.90 11.42
C ALA A 220 -9.82 5.39 12.30
N PRO A 221 -10.41 6.18 13.23
CA PRO A 221 -11.55 5.73 14.02
C PRO A 221 -12.79 5.38 13.18
N GLU A 222 -13.12 6.23 12.21
CA GLU A 222 -14.30 6.06 11.34
C GLU A 222 -14.11 4.88 10.39
N ILE A 223 -12.91 4.72 9.83
CA ILE A 223 -12.54 3.57 8.99
C ILE A 223 -12.65 2.28 9.81
N SER A 224 -12.15 2.25 11.05
CA SER A 224 -12.27 1.08 11.91
C SER A 224 -13.72 0.73 12.23
N ALA A 225 -14.58 1.74 12.45
CA ALA A 225 -16.01 1.50 12.63
C ALA A 225 -16.67 0.94 11.35
N GLN A 226 -16.33 1.47 10.18
CA GLN A 226 -16.85 0.99 8.91
C GLN A 226 -16.37 -0.44 8.58
N ILE A 227 -15.12 -0.78 8.89
CA ILE A 227 -14.60 -2.15 8.74
C ILE A 227 -15.43 -3.14 9.56
N LEU A 228 -15.83 -2.77 10.79
CA LEU A 228 -16.69 -3.63 11.61
C LEU A 228 -18.07 -3.87 10.98
N VAL A 229 -18.65 -2.84 10.35
CA VAL A 229 -19.91 -2.97 9.60
C VAL A 229 -19.72 -3.89 8.40
N MET A 230 -18.64 -3.69 7.64
CA MET A 230 -18.30 -4.54 6.49
C MET A 230 -18.10 -6.00 6.90
N GLU A 231 -17.47 -6.27 8.04
CA GLU A 231 -17.33 -7.61 8.60
C GLU A 231 -18.68 -8.21 8.99
N ALA A 232 -19.57 -7.43 9.62
CA ALA A 232 -20.91 -7.88 9.97
C ALA A 232 -21.75 -8.22 8.73
N GLU A 233 -21.68 -7.40 7.68
CA GLU A 233 -22.31 -7.66 6.38
C GLU A 233 -21.74 -8.93 5.73
N ALA A 234 -20.41 -9.08 5.73
CA ALA A 234 -19.75 -10.26 5.19
C ALA A 234 -20.23 -11.52 5.91
N ARG A 235 -20.23 -11.53 7.25
CA ARG A 235 -20.75 -12.65 8.06
C ARG A 235 -22.21 -12.96 7.76
N THR A 236 -23.05 -11.93 7.60
CA THR A 236 -24.46 -12.11 7.26
C THR A 236 -24.63 -12.71 5.87
N SER A 237 -23.85 -12.24 4.89
CA SER A 237 -23.86 -12.79 3.53
C SER A 237 -23.41 -14.26 3.50
N PHE A 238 -22.41 -14.62 4.32
CA PHE A 238 -21.97 -16.00 4.52
C PHE A 238 -23.06 -16.86 5.16
N ALA A 239 -23.71 -16.37 6.21
CA ALA A 239 -24.81 -17.07 6.86
C ALA A 239 -25.97 -17.33 5.87
N ASN A 240 -26.29 -16.35 5.02
CA ASN A 240 -27.30 -16.52 3.98
C ASN A 240 -26.88 -17.53 2.91
N GLN A 241 -25.61 -17.54 2.49
CA GLN A 241 -25.09 -18.55 1.56
C GLN A 241 -25.20 -19.95 2.16
N LEU A 242 -24.83 -20.11 3.44
CA LEU A 242 -24.95 -21.36 4.17
C LEU A 242 -26.41 -21.83 4.27
N ALA A 243 -27.34 -20.91 4.57
CA ALA A 243 -28.76 -21.21 4.62
C ALA A 243 -29.37 -21.54 3.26
N SER A 244 -28.79 -21.01 2.18
CA SER A 244 -29.26 -21.24 0.81
C SER A 244 -28.72 -22.53 0.16
N ASP A 245 -27.68 -23.15 0.73
CA ASP A 245 -27.10 -24.37 0.17
C ASP A 245 -28.08 -25.55 0.34
N PRO A 246 -28.62 -26.12 -0.75
CA PRO A 246 -29.62 -27.20 -0.66
C PRO A 246 -29.10 -28.44 0.08
N ILE A 247 -27.81 -28.74 0.01
CA ILE A 247 -27.20 -29.89 0.69
C ILE A 247 -27.22 -29.71 2.20
N LEU A 248 -27.08 -28.48 2.70
CA LEU A 248 -27.08 -28.24 4.15
C LEU A 248 -28.48 -28.35 4.74
N SER A 249 -29.52 -28.04 3.95
CA SER A 249 -30.92 -28.20 4.37
C SER A 249 -31.34 -29.66 4.59
N THR A 250 -30.59 -30.63 4.06
CA THR A 250 -30.91 -32.06 4.21
C THR A 250 -30.29 -32.69 5.45
N GLU A 251 -29.41 -31.98 6.19
CA GLU A 251 -28.68 -32.55 7.34
C GLU A 251 -29.60 -33.20 8.38
N ASP A 252 -30.67 -32.53 8.79
CA ASP A 252 -31.61 -33.07 9.77
C ASP A 252 -32.28 -34.35 9.27
N SER A 253 -32.62 -34.40 7.98
CA SER A 253 -33.23 -35.59 7.38
C SER A 253 -32.24 -36.75 7.23
N VAL A 254 -30.96 -36.46 6.92
CA VAL A 254 -29.89 -37.46 6.88
C VAL A 254 -29.60 -38.01 8.28
N ARG A 255 -29.52 -37.15 9.30
CA ARG A 255 -29.35 -37.57 10.70
C ARG A 255 -30.53 -38.42 11.19
N ALA A 256 -31.75 -38.05 10.82
CA ALA A 256 -32.94 -38.87 11.12
C ALA A 256 -32.90 -40.24 10.40
N ALA A 257 -32.44 -40.28 9.15
CA ALA A 257 -32.28 -41.54 8.41
C ALA A 257 -31.24 -42.46 9.05
N ILE A 258 -30.09 -41.92 9.51
CA ILE A 258 -29.08 -42.68 10.26
C ILE A 258 -29.70 -43.28 11.53
N ALA A 259 -30.38 -42.47 12.34
CA ALA A 259 -31.00 -42.94 13.58
C ALA A 259 -32.07 -44.02 13.33
N SER A 260 -32.90 -43.84 12.30
CA SER A 260 -33.93 -44.81 11.91
C SER A 260 -33.32 -46.14 11.43
N ASN A 261 -32.30 -46.09 10.57
CA ASN A 261 -31.66 -47.31 10.05
C ASN A 261 -30.91 -48.05 11.16
N GLN A 262 -30.26 -47.34 12.08
CA GLN A 262 -29.61 -47.95 13.24
C GLN A 262 -30.62 -48.69 14.13
N ALA A 263 -31.79 -48.09 14.39
CA ALA A 263 -32.84 -48.73 15.18
C ALA A 263 -33.41 -50.01 14.52
N ILE A 264 -33.39 -50.12 13.18
CA ILE A 264 -33.77 -51.34 12.46
C ILE A 264 -32.70 -52.42 12.65
N ILE A 265 -31.42 -52.05 12.56
CA ILE A 265 -30.29 -52.97 12.75
C ILE A 265 -30.27 -53.51 14.18
N ASP A 266 -30.46 -52.65 15.19
CA ASP A 266 -30.42 -53.06 16.60
C ASP A 266 -31.55 -54.04 16.97
N LYS A 267 -32.70 -53.96 16.29
CA LYS A 267 -33.84 -54.87 16.49
C LYS A 267 -33.75 -56.16 15.67
N SER A 268 -32.80 -56.27 14.75
CA SER A 268 -32.76 -57.35 13.76
C SER A 268 -32.32 -58.72 14.28
N ASP A 269 -31.75 -58.77 15.49
CA ASP A 269 -31.20 -60.01 16.07
C ASP A 269 -32.23 -60.81 16.90
N ALA A 270 -33.38 -60.22 17.21
CA ALA A 270 -34.45 -60.86 17.99
C ALA A 270 -35.64 -61.23 17.10
N VAL A 271 -35.83 -62.52 16.86
CA VAL A 271 -37.03 -63.05 16.20
C VAL A 271 -38.10 -63.28 17.27
N ASP A 272 -39.21 -62.54 17.20
CA ASP A 272 -40.40 -62.82 18.00
C ASP A 272 -41.43 -63.57 17.14
N PRO A 273 -41.59 -64.90 17.31
CA PRO A 273 -42.55 -65.69 16.55
C PRO A 273 -43.99 -65.22 16.74
N MET A 274 -44.29 -64.53 17.84
CA MET A 274 -45.63 -64.02 18.18
C MET A 274 -46.08 -62.88 17.26
N THR A 275 -45.17 -62.31 16.47
CA THR A 275 -45.50 -61.35 15.41
C THR A 275 -46.11 -62.01 14.17
N ASP A 276 -45.95 -63.32 14.00
CA ASP A 276 -46.62 -64.08 12.94
C ASP A 276 -48.08 -64.39 13.33
N PRO A 277 -49.09 -63.98 12.53
CA PRO A 277 -50.49 -64.20 12.85
C PRO A 277 -50.88 -65.67 12.97
N THR A 278 -50.21 -66.56 12.23
CA THR A 278 -50.53 -68.00 12.21
C THR A 278 -49.99 -68.70 13.45
N TYR A 279 -48.77 -68.36 13.88
CA TYR A 279 -48.21 -68.84 15.14
C TYR A 279 -48.98 -68.28 16.35
N ALA A 280 -49.29 -66.98 16.36
CA ALA A 280 -50.07 -66.36 17.44
C ALA A 280 -51.46 -67.00 17.60
N ALA A 281 -52.14 -67.31 16.49
CA ALA A 281 -53.42 -68.01 16.51
C ALA A 281 -53.30 -69.47 17.00
N ALA A 282 -52.28 -70.21 16.54
CA ALA A 282 -52.03 -71.58 16.96
C ALA A 282 -51.69 -71.65 18.46
N LYS A 283 -50.85 -70.72 18.94
CA LYS A 283 -50.46 -70.64 20.35
C LYS A 283 -51.65 -70.33 21.26
N LYS A 284 -52.53 -69.42 20.85
CA LYS A 284 -53.79 -69.14 21.54
C LYS A 284 -54.71 -70.37 21.61
N ALA A 285 -54.75 -71.20 20.56
CA ALA A 285 -55.53 -72.44 20.54
C ALA A 285 -54.93 -73.53 21.45
N GLU A 286 -53.60 -73.63 21.53
CA GLU A 286 -52.90 -74.50 22.48
C GLU A 286 -53.20 -74.09 23.93
N ASP A 287 -53.12 -72.80 24.25
CA ASP A 287 -53.39 -72.29 25.60
C ASP A 287 -54.86 -72.55 26.01
N ALA A 288 -55.80 -72.43 25.07
CA ALA A 288 -57.20 -72.77 25.30
C ALA A 288 -57.42 -74.29 25.52
N ALA A 289 -56.74 -75.15 24.75
CA ALA A 289 -56.80 -76.59 24.91
C ALA A 289 -56.17 -77.05 26.24
N LEU A 290 -55.08 -76.41 26.67
CA LEU A 290 -54.46 -76.66 27.96
C LEU A 290 -55.38 -76.27 29.12
N ALA A 291 -56.05 -75.12 29.00
CA ALA A 291 -57.03 -74.68 30.00
C ALA A 291 -58.20 -75.67 30.12
N ASP A 292 -58.72 -76.18 28.99
CA ASP A 292 -59.77 -77.21 28.99
C ASP A 292 -59.29 -78.54 29.60
N LEU A 293 -58.10 -79.03 29.21
CA LEU A 293 -57.50 -80.23 29.78
C LEU A 293 -57.35 -80.14 31.31
N ASN A 294 -56.84 -79.01 31.81
CA ASN A 294 -56.70 -78.77 33.25
C ASN A 294 -58.06 -78.77 33.95
N ALA A 295 -59.09 -78.15 33.35
CA ALA A 295 -60.43 -78.13 33.90
C ALA A 295 -61.06 -79.54 33.95
N LYS A 296 -60.93 -80.34 32.88
CA LYS A 296 -61.42 -81.73 32.84
C LYS A 296 -60.66 -82.62 33.82
N THR A 297 -59.35 -82.43 33.95
CA THR A 297 -58.50 -83.18 34.89
C THR A 297 -58.89 -82.88 36.33
N ALA A 298 -59.12 -81.61 36.68
CA ALA A 298 -59.60 -81.22 38.01
C ALA A 298 -60.98 -81.83 38.31
N ALA A 299 -61.90 -81.82 37.34
CA ALA A 299 -63.21 -82.45 37.49
C ALA A 299 -63.10 -83.97 37.72
N TRP A 300 -62.28 -84.68 36.94
CA TRP A 300 -62.02 -86.11 37.13
C TRP A 300 -61.40 -86.43 38.50
N GLN A 301 -60.41 -85.64 38.93
CA GLN A 301 -59.78 -85.79 40.25
C GLN A 301 -60.79 -85.60 41.39
N SER A 302 -61.71 -84.64 41.26
CA SER A 302 -62.77 -84.40 42.24
C SER A 302 -63.81 -85.54 42.30
N GLU A 303 -64.16 -86.15 41.16
CA GLU A 303 -65.04 -87.33 41.17
C GLU A 303 -64.31 -88.56 41.74
N ALA A 304 -63.03 -88.76 41.40
CA ALA A 304 -62.27 -89.93 41.85
C ALA A 304 -62.01 -89.95 43.37
N ASN A 305 -61.83 -88.77 44.00
CA ASN A 305 -61.59 -88.65 45.44
C ASN A 305 -62.88 -88.46 46.27
N GLY A 306 -64.05 -88.49 45.64
CA GLY A 306 -65.36 -88.36 46.29
C GLY A 306 -65.73 -86.93 46.73
N THR A 307 -65.01 -85.90 46.29
CA THR A 307 -65.33 -84.48 46.55
C THR A 307 -66.19 -83.83 45.46
N GLY A 308 -66.43 -84.57 44.36
CA GLY A 308 -67.28 -84.19 43.23
C GLY A 308 -68.76 -84.52 43.44
N GLY A 309 -69.54 -84.44 42.36
CA GLY A 309 -71.01 -84.50 42.37
C GLY A 309 -71.61 -85.85 42.77
N THR A 310 -70.84 -86.94 42.77
CA THR A 310 -71.31 -88.25 43.23
C THR A 310 -71.10 -88.53 44.71
N GLY A 311 -70.16 -87.84 45.37
CA GLY A 311 -69.79 -88.08 46.78
C GLY A 311 -69.20 -89.47 47.07
N GLN A 312 -68.90 -90.27 46.04
CA GLN A 312 -68.42 -91.64 46.17
C GLN A 312 -66.94 -91.74 45.81
N PHE A 313 -66.17 -92.41 46.67
CA PHE A 313 -64.74 -92.63 46.44
C PHE A 313 -64.53 -93.79 45.47
N GLY A 314 -63.68 -93.60 44.45
CA GLY A 314 -63.22 -94.67 43.56
C GLY A 314 -63.75 -94.64 42.12
N ALA A 315 -63.62 -95.77 41.43
CA ALA A 315 -63.85 -95.90 39.99
C ALA A 315 -65.29 -96.32 39.66
N GLY A 316 -66.23 -95.37 39.77
CA GLY A 316 -67.62 -95.53 39.33
C GLY A 316 -67.86 -95.15 37.85
N ALA A 317 -69.09 -95.34 37.35
CA ALA A 317 -69.46 -95.03 35.97
C ALA A 317 -69.27 -93.54 35.61
N VAL A 318 -69.53 -92.62 36.55
CA VAL A 318 -69.34 -91.17 36.36
C VAL A 318 -67.84 -90.82 36.31
N THR A 319 -67.02 -91.45 37.16
CA THR A 319 -65.56 -91.32 37.14
C THR A 319 -64.96 -91.82 35.82
N ALA A 320 -65.55 -92.87 35.22
CA ALA A 320 -65.14 -93.39 33.91
C ALA A 320 -65.45 -92.41 32.75
N VAL A 321 -66.64 -91.79 32.75
CA VAL A 321 -67.00 -90.74 31.77
C VAL A 321 -66.13 -89.50 31.93
N ALA A 322 -65.83 -89.09 33.17
CA ALA A 322 -64.92 -87.97 33.44
C ALA A 322 -63.49 -88.29 32.96
N LYS A 323 -63.06 -89.55 33.07
CA LYS A 323 -61.78 -90.00 32.52
C LYS A 323 -61.76 -89.98 30.99
N GLU A 324 -62.82 -90.43 30.33
CA GLU A 324 -62.96 -90.36 28.87
C GLU A 324 -62.93 -88.91 28.38
N ALA A 325 -63.52 -87.97 29.12
CA ALA A 325 -63.44 -86.54 28.82
C ALA A 325 -62.03 -85.97 28.96
N VAL A 326 -61.22 -86.45 29.93
CA VAL A 326 -59.79 -86.10 30.04
C VAL A 326 -59.02 -86.67 28.86
N ASP A 327 -59.22 -87.95 28.52
CA ASP A 327 -58.52 -88.61 27.42
C ASP A 327 -58.86 -87.94 26.06
N ALA A 328 -60.11 -87.47 25.89
CA ALA A 328 -60.53 -86.66 24.75
C ALA A 328 -59.87 -85.27 24.74
N ALA A 329 -59.85 -84.56 25.87
CA ALA A 329 -59.19 -83.25 26.00
C ALA A 329 -57.67 -83.34 25.80
N GLN A 330 -57.04 -84.44 26.22
CA GLN A 330 -55.62 -84.70 25.98
C GLN A 330 -55.34 -84.82 24.47
N THR A 331 -56.20 -85.51 23.73
CA THR A 331 -56.08 -85.63 22.26
C THR A 331 -56.17 -84.26 21.59
N VAL A 332 -57.07 -83.38 22.06
CA VAL A 332 -57.21 -82.00 21.54
C VAL A 332 -55.96 -81.17 21.86
N TYR A 333 -55.43 -81.27 23.08
CA TYR A 333 -54.19 -80.59 23.46
C TYR A 333 -52.99 -81.08 22.62
N ASP A 334 -52.83 -82.38 22.43
CA ASP A 334 -51.75 -82.96 21.60
C ASP A 334 -51.85 -82.49 20.14
N GLN A 335 -53.07 -82.35 19.60
CA GLN A 335 -53.31 -81.79 18.26
C GLN A 335 -52.95 -80.30 18.21
N ALA A 336 -53.34 -79.51 19.21
CA ALA A 336 -53.03 -78.08 19.29
C ALA A 336 -51.52 -77.83 19.47
N GLN A 337 -50.83 -78.68 20.23
CA GLN A 337 -49.37 -78.63 20.37
C GLN A 337 -48.67 -78.92 19.04
N LYS A 338 -49.10 -79.96 18.30
CA LYS A 338 -48.58 -80.26 16.96
C LYS A 338 -48.83 -79.12 15.97
N ALA A 339 -50.02 -78.51 16.01
CA ALA A 339 -50.36 -77.36 15.17
C ALA A 339 -49.47 -76.15 15.48
N THR A 340 -49.20 -75.88 16.77
CA THR A 340 -48.31 -74.78 17.20
C THR A 340 -46.86 -75.03 16.79
N ALA A 341 -46.36 -76.26 16.94
CA ALA A 341 -45.02 -76.63 16.49
C ALA A 341 -44.87 -76.50 14.96
N ALA A 342 -45.89 -76.89 14.20
CA ALA A 342 -45.91 -76.73 12.73
C ALA A 342 -45.97 -75.26 12.30
N ALA A 343 -46.79 -74.44 13.00
CA ALA A 343 -46.85 -73.01 12.77
C ALA A 343 -45.51 -72.32 13.08
N LEU A 344 -44.85 -72.70 14.18
CA LEU A 344 -43.52 -72.19 14.52
C LEU A 344 -42.47 -72.56 13.48
N ALA A 345 -42.46 -73.81 13.02
CA ALA A 345 -41.52 -74.29 12.00
C ALA A 345 -41.69 -73.56 10.65
N THR A 346 -42.88 -73.02 10.38
CA THR A 346 -43.19 -72.24 9.18
C THR A 346 -42.88 -70.74 9.37
N ALA A 347 -43.27 -70.17 10.51
CA ALA A 347 -43.09 -68.74 10.81
C ALA A 347 -41.62 -68.36 11.04
N GLN A 348 -40.87 -69.20 11.76
CA GLN A 348 -39.47 -68.91 12.13
C GLN A 348 -38.55 -68.61 10.92
N PRO A 349 -38.48 -69.45 9.85
CA PRO A 349 -37.61 -69.16 8.71
C PRO A 349 -38.08 -67.94 7.90
N ALA A 350 -39.39 -67.70 7.79
CA ALA A 350 -39.94 -66.55 7.07
C ALA A 350 -39.58 -65.23 7.78
N LEU A 351 -39.80 -65.14 9.10
CA LEU A 351 -39.42 -63.97 9.90
C LEU A 351 -37.91 -63.76 9.89
N THR A 352 -37.12 -64.83 10.01
CA THR A 352 -35.65 -64.74 9.98
C THR A 352 -35.16 -64.20 8.64
N SER A 353 -35.75 -64.65 7.52
CA SER A 353 -35.42 -64.11 6.19
C SER A 353 -35.80 -62.64 6.07
N GLN A 354 -37.02 -62.27 6.49
CA GLN A 354 -37.50 -60.89 6.42
C GLN A 354 -36.64 -59.93 7.27
N LEU A 355 -36.23 -60.35 8.48
CA LEU A 355 -35.36 -59.56 9.33
C LEU A 355 -33.96 -59.42 8.72
N LYS A 356 -33.42 -60.49 8.10
CA LYS A 356 -32.14 -60.44 7.40
C LYS A 356 -32.17 -59.50 6.19
N ASP A 357 -33.24 -59.53 5.40
CA ASP A 357 -33.40 -58.63 4.25
C ASP A 357 -33.58 -57.17 4.70
N SER A 358 -34.35 -56.96 5.77
CA SER A 358 -34.53 -55.64 6.39
C SER A 358 -33.21 -55.10 6.95
N LYS A 359 -32.42 -55.94 7.62
CA LYS A 359 -31.08 -55.62 8.13
C LYS A 359 -30.13 -55.24 7.00
N THR A 360 -30.06 -56.05 5.96
CA THR A 360 -29.20 -55.80 4.79
C THR A 360 -29.56 -54.48 4.10
N THR A 361 -30.86 -54.20 3.96
CA THR A 361 -31.36 -52.94 3.39
C THR A 361 -31.01 -51.74 4.27
N ALA A 362 -31.18 -51.88 5.59
CA ALA A 362 -30.85 -50.85 6.57
C ALA A 362 -29.34 -50.57 6.63
N GLU A 363 -28.49 -51.59 6.56
CA GLU A 363 -27.02 -51.44 6.52
C GLU A 363 -26.55 -50.70 5.26
N ALA A 364 -27.11 -51.03 4.09
CA ALA A 364 -26.82 -50.32 2.86
C ALA A 364 -27.28 -48.85 2.91
N ALA A 365 -28.48 -48.60 3.44
CA ALA A 365 -29.02 -47.26 3.61
C ALA A 365 -28.24 -46.44 4.66
N LEU A 366 -27.79 -47.07 5.75
CA LEU A 366 -26.95 -46.45 6.78
C LEU A 366 -25.60 -46.03 6.20
N THR A 367 -24.95 -46.91 5.44
CA THR A 367 -23.66 -46.61 4.77
C THR A 367 -23.81 -45.39 3.85
N LYS A 368 -24.89 -45.33 3.07
CA LYS A 368 -25.18 -44.18 2.20
C LYS A 368 -25.42 -42.91 3.02
N ALA A 369 -26.27 -42.97 4.05
CA ALA A 369 -26.58 -41.79 4.86
C ALA A 369 -25.35 -41.26 5.63
N GLN A 370 -24.44 -42.14 6.06
CA GLN A 370 -23.16 -41.75 6.66
C GLN A 370 -22.24 -41.05 5.64
N ALA A 371 -22.19 -41.52 4.39
CA ALA A 371 -21.44 -40.86 3.32
C ALA A 371 -22.03 -39.48 2.97
N ASP A 372 -23.36 -39.37 2.94
CA ASP A 372 -24.06 -38.10 2.73
C ASP A 372 -23.75 -37.12 3.89
N LEU A 373 -23.76 -37.59 5.13
CA LEU A 373 -23.39 -36.76 6.30
C LEU A 373 -21.94 -36.27 6.24
N ALA A 374 -21.00 -37.14 5.88
CA ALA A 374 -19.60 -36.76 5.71
C ALA A 374 -19.43 -35.69 4.61
N THR A 375 -20.21 -35.77 3.53
CA THR A 375 -20.24 -34.76 2.46
C THR A 375 -20.76 -33.43 2.97
N ILE A 376 -21.83 -33.43 3.78
CA ILE A 376 -22.38 -32.23 4.42
C ILE A 376 -21.36 -31.58 5.36
N GLU A 377 -20.68 -32.38 6.19
CA GLU A 377 -19.67 -31.90 7.13
C GLU A 377 -18.45 -31.31 6.40
N GLN A 378 -17.99 -31.97 5.33
CA GLN A 378 -16.94 -31.43 4.47
C GLN A 378 -17.36 -30.11 3.83
N ARG A 379 -18.59 -30.02 3.30
CA ARG A 379 -19.12 -28.80 2.70
C ARG A 379 -19.14 -27.63 3.70
N LYS A 380 -19.54 -27.88 4.96
CA LYS A 380 -19.48 -26.87 6.03
C LYS A 380 -18.04 -26.43 6.34
N SER A 381 -17.12 -27.38 6.43
CA SER A 381 -15.70 -27.10 6.66
C SER A 381 -15.11 -26.26 5.52
N ASP A 382 -15.43 -26.59 4.27
CA ASP A 382 -14.99 -25.83 3.09
C ASP A 382 -15.51 -24.39 3.12
N PHE A 383 -16.79 -24.21 3.48
CA PHE A 383 -17.37 -22.87 3.66
C PHE A 383 -16.69 -22.08 4.78
N GLN A 384 -16.39 -22.72 5.91
CA GLN A 384 -15.67 -22.08 7.03
C GLN A 384 -14.25 -21.69 6.62
N ALA A 385 -13.51 -22.59 5.96
CA ALA A 385 -12.17 -22.29 5.46
C ALA A 385 -12.16 -21.12 4.46
N GLN A 386 -13.16 -21.05 3.58
CA GLN A 386 -13.33 -19.92 2.66
C GLN A 386 -13.62 -18.61 3.39
N ASN A 387 -14.49 -18.64 4.41
CA ASN A 387 -14.77 -17.48 5.25
C ASN A 387 -13.53 -17.01 6.02
N ASP A 388 -12.81 -17.93 6.65
CA ASP A 388 -11.62 -17.62 7.44
C ASP A 388 -10.50 -17.05 6.55
N ALA A 389 -10.33 -17.56 5.33
CA ALA A 389 -9.41 -16.99 4.35
C ALA A 389 -9.81 -15.56 3.93
N ALA A 390 -11.12 -15.30 3.74
CA ALA A 390 -11.64 -13.98 3.41
C ALA A 390 -11.48 -12.98 4.58
N VAL A 391 -11.73 -13.42 5.82
CA VAL A 391 -11.59 -12.57 7.01
C VAL A 391 -10.10 -12.33 7.35
N SER A 392 -9.24 -13.34 7.25
CA SER A 392 -7.81 -13.18 7.60
C SER A 392 -7.06 -12.24 6.66
N SER A 393 -7.55 -12.07 5.42
CA SER A 393 -7.00 -11.11 4.46
C SER A 393 -7.56 -9.69 4.61
N SER A 394 -8.45 -9.47 5.58
CA SER A 394 -9.25 -8.25 5.72
C SER A 394 -8.64 -7.13 6.57
N ASP A 395 -7.50 -7.32 7.24
CA ASP A 395 -6.90 -6.21 8.06
C ASP A 395 -5.92 -5.32 7.26
N GLY A 396 -5.78 -5.58 5.96
CA GLY A 396 -4.83 -4.88 5.09
C GLY A 396 -5.27 -3.47 4.66
N ILE A 397 -4.32 -2.72 4.07
CA ILE A 397 -4.56 -1.36 3.53
C ILE A 397 -5.69 -1.31 2.50
N SER A 398 -5.95 -2.42 1.78
CA SER A 398 -7.06 -2.55 0.83
C SER A 398 -8.43 -2.43 1.50
N ASN A 399 -8.60 -3.03 2.68
CA ASN A 399 -9.85 -2.92 3.42
C ASN A 399 -10.03 -1.52 4.00
N ARG A 400 -8.94 -0.88 4.43
CA ARG A 400 -8.96 0.53 4.84
C ARG A 400 -9.33 1.47 3.69
N LEU A 401 -8.81 1.25 2.48
CA LEU A 401 -9.21 1.99 1.29
C LEU A 401 -10.68 1.74 0.92
N THR A 402 -11.13 0.49 0.96
CA THR A 402 -12.52 0.12 0.65
C THR A 402 -13.49 0.71 1.66
N ALA A 403 -13.14 0.67 2.95
CA ALA A 403 -13.90 1.29 4.03
C ALA A 403 -13.94 2.81 3.86
N LEU A 404 -12.82 3.46 3.51
CA LEU A 404 -12.79 4.90 3.22
C LEU A 404 -13.67 5.26 2.00
N ASP A 405 -13.62 4.48 0.92
CA ASP A 405 -14.46 4.70 -0.27
C ASP A 405 -15.95 4.55 0.04
N ARG A 406 -16.33 3.51 0.81
CA ARG A 406 -17.72 3.34 1.29
C ARG A 406 -18.15 4.50 2.20
N LEU A 407 -17.32 4.84 3.18
CA LEU A 407 -17.58 5.95 4.10
C LEU A 407 -17.76 7.27 3.33
N SER A 408 -16.95 7.50 2.29
CA SER A 408 -17.06 8.66 1.40
C SER A 408 -18.36 8.68 0.59
N LYS A 409 -18.94 7.53 0.25
CA LYS A 409 -20.21 7.41 -0.49
C LYS A 409 -21.43 7.52 0.42
N GLU A 410 -21.34 6.96 1.62
CA GLU A 410 -22.43 6.94 2.60
C GLU A 410 -22.58 8.28 3.33
N SER A 411 -21.47 8.97 3.58
CA SER A 411 -21.45 10.26 4.29
C SER A 411 -20.90 11.38 3.39
N PRO A 412 -21.75 12.31 2.90
CA PRO A 412 -21.31 13.45 2.09
C PRO A 412 -20.25 14.32 2.76
N SER A 413 -20.30 14.44 4.08
CA SER A 413 -19.30 15.16 4.88
C SER A 413 -17.93 14.47 4.87
N ALA A 414 -17.89 13.13 4.98
CA ALA A 414 -16.66 12.35 4.93
C ALA A 414 -16.02 12.42 3.53
N GLY A 415 -16.83 12.29 2.48
CA GLY A 415 -16.36 12.44 1.11
C GLY A 415 -15.83 13.84 0.80
N LEU A 416 -16.53 14.88 1.27
CA LEU A 416 -16.03 16.26 1.17
C LEU A 416 -14.70 16.42 1.91
N ALA A 417 -14.58 15.89 3.13
CA ALA A 417 -13.37 16.00 3.91
C ALA A 417 -12.18 15.27 3.26
N HIS A 418 -12.40 14.09 2.66
CA HIS A 418 -11.38 13.41 1.85
C HIS A 418 -10.87 14.29 0.69
N VAL A 419 -11.80 14.90 -0.07
CA VAL A 419 -11.45 15.83 -1.15
C VAL A 419 -10.74 17.07 -0.61
N MET A 420 -11.14 17.60 0.54
CA MET A 420 -10.47 18.75 1.17
C MET A 420 -9.03 18.43 1.57
N VAL A 421 -8.75 17.24 2.09
CA VAL A 421 -7.37 16.81 2.40
C VAL A 421 -6.54 16.73 1.12
N PHE A 422 -7.07 16.16 0.04
CA PHE A 422 -6.40 16.17 -1.26
C PHE A 422 -6.16 17.59 -1.76
N LEU A 423 -7.17 18.45 -1.77
CA LEU A 423 -7.07 19.84 -2.24
C LEU A 423 -6.09 20.65 -1.41
N LEU A 424 -5.98 20.39 -0.11
CA LEU A 424 -4.99 21.02 0.76
C LEU A 424 -3.57 20.66 0.31
N PHE A 425 -3.25 19.38 0.15
CA PHE A 425 -1.92 18.97 -0.30
C PHE A 425 -1.63 19.42 -1.73
N PHE A 426 -2.62 19.33 -2.62
CA PHE A 426 -2.50 19.87 -3.97
C PHE A 426 -2.21 21.38 -3.98
N ALA A 427 -2.92 22.17 -3.16
CA ALA A 427 -2.69 23.60 -3.05
C ALA A 427 -1.28 23.90 -2.50
N ILE A 428 -0.83 23.14 -1.50
CA ILE A 428 0.52 23.27 -0.93
C ILE A 428 1.59 22.97 -1.99
N GLU A 429 1.43 21.90 -2.78
CA GLU A 429 2.34 21.52 -3.87
C GLU A 429 2.38 22.55 -5.02
N LEU A 430 1.29 23.30 -5.20
CA LEU A 430 1.19 24.40 -6.17
C LEU A 430 1.75 25.73 -5.67
N LEU A 431 2.01 25.91 -4.38
CA LEU A 431 2.55 27.16 -3.83
C LEU A 431 3.81 27.67 -4.56
N PRO A 432 4.81 26.83 -4.90
CA PRO A 432 5.98 27.28 -5.66
C PRO A 432 5.63 27.88 -7.03
N VAL A 433 4.63 27.31 -7.71
CA VAL A 433 4.16 27.79 -9.00
C VAL A 433 3.40 29.09 -8.85
N ILE A 434 2.47 29.15 -7.90
CA ILE A 434 1.65 30.33 -7.64
C ILE A 434 2.56 31.54 -7.35
N ILE A 435 3.57 31.37 -6.50
CA ILE A 435 4.52 32.45 -6.17
C ILE A 435 5.30 32.90 -7.40
N LYS A 436 5.73 31.97 -8.27
CA LYS A 436 6.41 32.35 -9.53
C LYS A 436 5.49 33.04 -10.52
N LEU A 437 4.25 32.59 -10.64
CA LEU A 437 3.26 33.23 -11.51
C LEU A 437 2.95 34.65 -11.03
N LEU A 438 2.69 34.83 -9.74
CA LEU A 438 2.44 36.17 -9.16
C LEU A 438 3.62 37.13 -9.39
N ARG A 439 4.86 36.64 -9.30
CA ARG A 439 6.05 37.44 -9.64
C ARG A 439 6.11 37.80 -11.13
N ASN A 440 5.85 36.85 -12.02
CA ASN A 440 5.86 37.10 -13.47
C ASN A 440 4.72 38.02 -13.94
N LEU A 441 3.58 38.03 -13.25
CA LEU A 441 2.46 38.95 -13.56
C LEU A 441 2.78 40.42 -13.24
N GLY A 442 3.75 40.69 -12.36
CA GLY A 442 4.11 42.03 -11.90
C GLY A 442 4.87 42.90 -12.91
N ASN A 443 5.16 42.42 -14.12
CA ASN A 443 5.88 43.10 -15.22
C ASN A 443 7.23 43.77 -14.89
N LYS A 444 7.73 43.66 -13.66
CA LYS A 444 9.06 44.11 -13.28
C LYS A 444 9.99 42.91 -13.35
N GLU A 445 10.92 42.97 -14.29
CA GLU A 445 12.01 42.01 -14.36
C GLU A 445 12.75 42.01 -13.01
N SER A 446 12.92 40.83 -12.42
CA SER A 446 13.57 40.69 -11.12
C SER A 446 15.03 41.14 -11.26
N VAL A 447 15.53 41.94 -10.31
CA VAL A 447 16.95 42.38 -10.32
C VAL A 447 17.88 41.16 -10.34
N HIS A 448 17.49 40.06 -9.70
CA HIS A 448 18.17 38.77 -9.79
C HIS A 448 18.25 38.22 -11.23
N ASP A 449 17.15 38.28 -12.00
CA ASP A 449 17.11 37.69 -13.33
C ASP A 449 17.86 38.55 -14.35
N GLU A 450 17.90 39.87 -14.12
CA GLU A 450 18.71 40.81 -14.90
C GLU A 450 20.21 40.58 -14.65
N THR A 451 20.64 40.61 -13.38
CA THR A 451 22.04 40.36 -12.98
C THR A 451 22.54 38.98 -13.43
N ALA A 452 21.70 37.95 -13.32
CA ALA A 452 22.01 36.60 -13.82
C ALA A 452 22.29 36.60 -15.34
N ARG A 453 21.49 37.32 -16.13
CA ARG A 453 21.69 37.42 -17.59
C ARG A 453 22.93 38.22 -17.95
N GLU A 454 23.24 39.27 -17.21
CA GLU A 454 24.47 40.03 -17.42
C GLU A 454 25.70 39.16 -17.15
N HIS A 455 25.71 38.40 -16.05
CA HIS A 455 26.76 37.41 -15.79
C HIS A 455 26.89 36.40 -16.93
N ASP A 456 25.78 35.82 -17.41
CA ASP A 456 25.81 34.87 -18.54
C ASP A 456 26.37 35.53 -19.81
N ARG A 457 26.02 36.79 -20.09
CA ARG A 457 26.57 37.54 -21.24
C ARG A 457 28.07 37.73 -21.11
N THR A 458 28.56 38.08 -19.93
CA THR A 458 30.00 38.29 -19.70
C THR A 458 30.79 36.98 -19.83
N GLU A 459 30.26 35.87 -19.32
CA GLU A 459 30.89 34.54 -19.45
C GLU A 459 30.88 34.05 -20.90
N ILE A 460 29.77 34.20 -21.63
CA ILE A 460 29.71 33.88 -23.06
C ILE A 460 30.72 34.72 -23.85
N ALA A 461 30.89 36.00 -23.50
CA ALA A 461 31.87 36.86 -24.15
C ALA A 461 33.30 36.40 -23.88
N ARG A 462 33.63 36.02 -22.63
CA ARG A 462 34.94 35.45 -22.25
C ARG A 462 35.25 34.17 -23.02
N VAL A 463 34.30 33.24 -23.09
CA VAL A 463 34.46 31.99 -23.84
C VAL A 463 34.65 32.26 -25.33
N ARG A 464 33.87 33.18 -25.91
CA ARG A 464 34.05 33.58 -27.32
C ARG A 464 35.42 34.20 -27.58
N GLN A 465 35.94 35.00 -26.65
CA GLN A 465 37.27 35.58 -26.76
C GLN A 465 38.37 34.50 -26.69
N GLN A 466 38.23 33.51 -25.80
CA GLN A 466 39.16 32.38 -25.74
C GLN A 466 39.20 31.60 -27.05
N PHE A 467 38.04 31.24 -27.61
CA PHE A 467 37.98 30.58 -28.91
C PHE A 467 38.56 31.44 -30.05
N ALA A 468 38.39 32.76 -29.99
CA ALA A 468 39.01 33.66 -30.98
C ALA A 468 40.54 33.64 -30.89
N LEU A 469 41.10 33.67 -29.67
CA LEU A 469 42.55 33.58 -29.46
C LEU A 469 43.12 32.22 -29.91
N GLU A 470 42.45 31.12 -29.60
CA GLU A 470 42.85 29.78 -30.06
C GLU A 470 42.82 29.68 -31.59
N ARG A 471 41.80 30.24 -32.23
CA ARG A 471 41.70 30.28 -33.70
C ARG A 471 42.85 31.09 -34.32
N ASP A 472 43.17 32.24 -33.76
CA ASP A 472 44.25 33.09 -34.26
C ASP A 472 45.62 32.43 -34.08
N GLN A 473 45.85 31.73 -32.96
CA GLN A 473 47.04 30.92 -32.75
C GLN A 473 47.15 29.78 -33.78
N ALA A 474 46.05 29.05 -34.02
CA ALA A 474 46.04 27.97 -35.02
C ALA A 474 46.32 28.50 -36.45
N LEU A 475 45.83 29.69 -36.78
CA LEU A 475 46.13 30.34 -38.07
C LEU A 475 47.61 30.75 -38.17
N LEU A 476 48.19 31.30 -37.10
CA LEU A 476 49.62 31.63 -37.05
C LEU A 476 50.49 30.38 -37.21
N ASP A 477 50.16 29.29 -36.53
CA ASP A 477 50.87 28.01 -36.66
C ASP A 477 50.77 27.43 -38.08
N ALA A 478 49.59 27.54 -38.72
CA ALA A 478 49.41 27.15 -40.11
C ALA A 478 50.24 28.02 -41.08
N GLN A 479 50.34 29.33 -40.82
CA GLN A 479 51.19 30.24 -41.60
C GLN A 479 52.68 29.93 -41.40
N ILE A 480 53.12 29.67 -40.18
CA ILE A 480 54.51 29.28 -39.89
C ILE A 480 54.83 27.96 -40.58
N THR A 481 53.93 26.99 -40.51
CA THR A 481 54.12 25.68 -41.15
C THR A 481 54.17 25.79 -42.67
N SER A 482 53.26 26.56 -43.28
CA SER A 482 53.27 26.78 -44.74
C SER A 482 54.46 27.61 -45.20
N GLY A 483 54.87 28.63 -44.44
CA GLY A 483 56.09 29.41 -44.68
C GLY A 483 57.34 28.54 -44.60
N ARG A 484 57.44 27.69 -43.56
CA ARG A 484 58.54 26.72 -43.43
C ARG A 484 58.58 25.76 -44.61
N LEU A 485 57.44 25.21 -45.02
CA LEU A 485 57.34 24.36 -46.21
C LEU A 485 57.77 25.09 -47.49
N ALA A 486 57.42 26.37 -47.65
CA ALA A 486 57.84 27.18 -48.79
C ALA A 486 59.36 27.41 -48.81
N THR A 487 59.96 27.74 -47.66
CA THR A 487 61.42 27.90 -47.57
C THR A 487 62.17 26.61 -47.86
N LEU A 488 61.66 25.45 -47.37
CA LEU A 488 62.25 24.16 -47.69
C LEU A 488 62.16 23.83 -49.19
N ARG A 489 61.08 24.22 -49.87
CA ARG A 489 60.98 24.09 -51.34
C ARG A 489 62.00 24.96 -52.07
N GLN A 490 62.16 26.22 -51.67
CA GLN A 490 63.14 27.11 -52.30
C GLN A 490 64.58 26.61 -52.11
N LEU A 491 64.89 26.05 -50.94
CA LEU A 491 66.20 25.43 -50.69
C LEU A 491 66.41 24.22 -51.61
N ALA A 492 65.40 23.36 -51.77
CA ALA A 492 65.47 22.22 -52.68
C ALA A 492 65.65 22.66 -54.15
N GLU A 493 64.94 23.71 -54.59
CA GLU A 493 65.09 24.28 -55.93
C GLU A 493 66.49 24.88 -56.14
N HIS A 494 67.02 25.62 -55.16
CA HIS A 494 68.37 26.15 -55.24
C HIS A 494 69.45 25.06 -55.23
N GLU A 495 69.26 23.97 -54.48
CA GLU A 495 70.13 22.80 -54.54
C GLU A 495 70.11 22.16 -55.94
N GLU A 496 68.93 22.07 -56.57
CA GLU A 496 68.77 21.58 -57.93
C GLU A 496 69.46 22.52 -58.96
N GLU A 497 69.30 23.84 -58.82
CA GLU A 497 70.00 24.82 -59.65
C GLU A 497 71.52 24.75 -59.48
N LEU A 498 72.02 24.62 -58.25
CA LEU A 498 73.44 24.43 -57.97
C LEU A 498 73.98 23.14 -58.59
N ALA A 499 73.21 22.05 -58.53
CA ALA A 499 73.54 20.79 -59.19
C ALA A 499 73.59 20.93 -60.72
N LEU A 500 72.67 21.69 -61.31
CA LEU A 500 72.65 22.00 -62.75
C LEU A 500 73.81 22.92 -63.15
N ALA A 501 74.12 23.95 -62.35
CA ALA A 501 75.21 24.89 -62.60
C ALA A 501 76.59 24.21 -62.54
N THR A 502 76.83 23.38 -61.52
CA THR A 502 78.04 22.54 -61.45
C THR A 502 78.08 21.48 -62.55
N GLY A 503 76.92 21.01 -63.03
CA GLY A 503 76.82 20.24 -64.28
C GLY A 503 77.29 21.04 -65.50
N LYS A 504 76.88 22.31 -65.61
CA LYS A 504 77.19 23.21 -66.73
C LYS A 504 78.63 23.67 -66.75
N GLU A 505 79.24 24.01 -65.61
CA GLU A 505 80.67 24.35 -65.51
C GLU A 505 81.57 23.18 -65.95
N ARG A 506 81.20 21.94 -65.60
CA ARG A 506 81.89 20.75 -66.09
C ARG A 506 81.84 20.63 -67.62
N ASN A 507 80.75 21.07 -68.25
CA ASN A 507 80.61 21.11 -69.71
C ASN A 507 81.36 22.29 -70.36
N VAL A 508 81.36 23.48 -69.75
CA VAL A 508 82.13 24.63 -70.25
C VAL A 508 83.63 24.36 -70.21
N GLY A 509 84.14 23.71 -69.16
CA GLY A 509 85.53 23.25 -69.13
C GLY A 509 85.85 22.19 -70.18
N LEU A 510 84.85 21.49 -70.72
CA LEU A 510 84.99 20.64 -71.90
C LEU A 510 85.10 21.50 -73.18
N ASP A 511 84.25 22.50 -73.34
CA ASP A 511 84.24 23.42 -74.49
C ASP A 511 85.49 24.30 -74.58
N ASP A 512 86.00 24.83 -73.46
CA ASP A 512 87.22 25.64 -73.46
C ASP A 512 88.45 24.83 -73.89
N ARG A 513 88.50 23.53 -73.56
CA ARG A 513 89.53 22.62 -74.09
C ARG A 513 89.39 22.41 -75.60
N VAL A 514 88.17 22.41 -76.12
CA VAL A 514 87.91 22.33 -77.57
C VAL A 514 88.29 23.64 -78.26
N ARG A 515 88.00 24.80 -77.65
CA ARG A 515 88.26 26.13 -78.20
C ARG A 515 89.74 26.51 -78.17
N SER A 516 90.49 26.18 -77.10
CA SER A 516 91.95 26.36 -77.06
C SER A 516 92.62 25.66 -78.25
N LYS A 517 92.24 24.40 -78.52
CA LYS A 517 92.72 23.69 -79.71
C LYS A 517 92.38 24.38 -81.03
N SER A 518 91.27 25.12 -81.08
CA SER A 518 90.86 25.87 -82.27
C SER A 518 91.56 27.23 -82.39
N GLN A 519 91.94 27.89 -81.30
CA GLN A 519 92.67 29.17 -81.35
C GLN A 519 94.15 28.96 -81.67
N ASP A 520 94.76 27.90 -81.14
CA ASP A 520 96.11 27.49 -81.56
C ASP A 520 96.18 27.33 -83.09
N PHE A 521 95.09 26.87 -83.71
CA PHE A 521 94.97 26.74 -85.17
C PHE A 521 94.84 28.09 -85.90
N PHE A 522 94.16 29.09 -85.34
CA PHE A 522 93.99 30.40 -86.00
C PHE A 522 95.16 31.36 -85.74
N ASP A 523 95.85 31.27 -84.60
CA ASP A 523 97.10 32.02 -84.36
C ASP A 523 98.20 31.56 -85.32
N GLU A 524 98.22 30.26 -85.67
CA GLU A 524 99.04 29.71 -86.76
C GLU A 524 98.76 30.46 -88.08
N TRP A 525 97.48 30.70 -88.37
CA TRP A 525 97.01 31.32 -89.61
C TRP A 525 97.28 32.82 -89.70
N ASP A 526 97.12 33.59 -88.61
CA ASP A 526 97.33 35.05 -88.65
C ASP A 526 98.82 35.45 -88.62
N ARG A 527 99.69 34.58 -88.08
CA ARG A 527 101.13 34.66 -88.31
C ARG A 527 101.46 34.68 -89.81
N GLU A 528 100.75 33.91 -90.63
CA GLU A 528 100.93 33.89 -92.08
C GLU A 528 100.48 35.22 -92.74
N GLN A 529 99.39 35.83 -92.26
CA GLN A 529 98.85 37.06 -92.85
C GLN A 529 99.61 38.32 -92.44
N THR A 530 100.09 38.42 -91.21
CA THR A 530 100.90 39.58 -90.75
C THR A 530 102.25 39.63 -91.47
N ALA A 531 102.79 38.48 -91.87
CA ALA A 531 103.97 38.40 -92.75
C ALA A 531 103.71 39.02 -94.13
N GLN A 532 102.46 39.08 -94.60
CA GLN A 532 102.09 39.67 -95.89
C GLN A 532 101.96 41.21 -95.87
N ARG A 533 101.71 41.87 -94.72
CA ARG A 533 101.57 43.35 -94.62
C ARG A 533 102.85 44.12 -94.24
N ARG A 534 103.96 43.44 -93.94
CA ARG A 534 105.30 44.07 -93.78
C ARG A 534 106.05 44.23 -95.11
N ARG A 535 105.37 44.04 -96.24
CA ARG A 535 105.82 44.24 -97.61
C ARG A 535 104.87 45.23 -98.27
#